data_AF-A0A957B2P2-F1
#
_entry.id   AF-A0A957B2P2-F1
#
_cell.length_a   1.000
_cell.length_b   1.000
_cell.length_c   1.000
_cell.angle_alpha   90.00
_cell.angle_beta   90.00
_cell.angle_gamma   90.00
#
_symmetry.space_group_name_H-M   'P 1'
#
loop_
_entity.id
_entity.type
_entity.pdbx_description
1 polymer ?
#
loop_
_entity_poly.entity_id
_entity_poly.type
_entity_poly.pdbx_seq_one_letter_code
_entity_poly.pdbx_strand_id
1 'polypeptide(L)'
;MLTITKILDGTPSHVKHSRQKGQSLLEMALVTPLLFIMVIGIVEIGWFANNYLTLLEVTRIGARTGTVLVDALSPLAWDDAASLHREVLLHMGVVEYEGIPNGDPVPDPAPARDNRYDLGEWARDCDDNRYTGFYKFIACSMEDSLEPLTIKRDQYQVTERDGTVVNEDYVDDIIISTFSLQAVNNDNPATWAGDPVIYSRTFNFELDPDSAGDFPAGPSVIVVGRYPTNANECNMWDAGGIPIMHNDRDPFDFYNYGTQDRTRAIDGVVRDIELEPADNGPEYQRGFVWTGQYQPQEEADDGSTLICWGSNFTIEEVEDLMNTNNFIPDGSADYEERRQYLPSQGMVLVEMVWNHSLLINFPFFDTFVRMFGDTQRVSISVWAAFPAPTVEPNIVFDLN
;
A
#
# COMPACT_ATOMS: atom_id res chain seq x y z
N MET A 1 51.49 31.88 57.94
CA MET A 1 51.64 32.18 56.50
C MET A 1 52.88 31.48 55.89
N LEU A 2 53.15 30.23 56.27
CA LEU A 2 54.37 29.48 55.90
C LEU A 2 54.07 28.10 55.27
N THR A 3 52.79 27.78 55.10
CA THR A 3 52.33 26.45 54.63
C THR A 3 51.96 26.43 53.14
N ILE A 4 51.81 27.60 52.51
CA ILE A 4 51.43 27.70 51.09
C ILE A 4 52.65 27.61 50.15
N THR A 5 53.86 27.92 50.63
CA THR A 5 55.08 27.89 49.82
C THR A 5 55.67 26.50 49.60
N LYS A 6 55.25 25.48 50.35
CA LYS A 6 55.70 24.09 50.13
C LYS A 6 54.98 23.36 48.99
N ILE A 7 53.95 23.96 48.39
CA ILE A 7 53.19 23.36 47.29
C ILE A 7 53.79 23.72 45.91
N LEU A 8 54.67 24.73 45.83
CA LEU A 8 55.23 25.20 44.56
C LEU A 8 56.67 24.71 44.28
N ASP A 9 57.27 23.91 45.16
CA ASP A 9 58.70 23.57 45.09
C ASP A 9 59.03 22.36 44.20
N GLY A 10 58.09 21.85 43.39
CA GLY A 10 58.34 20.84 42.36
C GLY A 10 59.00 19.53 42.84
N THR A 11 59.16 19.34 44.15
CA THR A 11 59.77 18.16 44.73
C THR A 11 58.73 17.05 44.66
N PRO A 12 58.98 15.97 43.89
CA PRO A 12 58.02 14.88 43.78
C PRO A 12 57.83 14.30 45.17
N SER A 13 56.66 14.58 45.75
CA SER A 13 56.31 14.03 47.04
C SER A 13 56.33 12.51 46.90
N HIS A 14 57.16 11.83 47.69
CA HIS A 14 57.20 10.38 47.84
C HIS A 14 55.92 9.87 48.53
N VAL A 15 54.76 10.31 48.07
CA VAL A 15 53.46 9.76 48.44
C VAL A 15 53.38 8.40 47.78
N LYS A 16 53.55 7.38 48.62
CA LYS A 16 53.36 5.95 48.38
C LYS A 16 52.36 5.68 47.24
N HIS A 17 52.86 5.50 46.01
CA HIS A 17 52.09 5.04 44.85
C HIS A 17 51.66 3.58 45.07
N SER A 18 50.67 3.35 45.91
CA SER A 18 49.97 2.07 45.98
C SER A 18 48.49 2.31 45.75
N ARG A 19 47.94 1.70 44.68
CA ARG A 19 46.50 1.58 44.32
C ARG A 19 45.99 2.29 43.04
N GLN A 20 46.84 2.68 42.09
CA GLN A 20 46.34 3.08 40.75
C GLN A 20 46.20 1.92 39.73
N LYS A 21 46.67 0.71 40.05
CA LYS A 21 46.67 -0.43 39.11
C LYS A 21 45.29 -1.05 38.80
N GLY A 22 44.22 -0.61 39.48
CA GLY A 22 42.85 -1.08 39.23
C GLY A 22 41.93 -0.07 38.53
N GLN A 23 42.30 1.21 38.49
CA GLN A 23 41.43 2.26 37.95
C GLN A 23 41.29 2.17 36.42
N SER A 24 42.40 1.96 35.71
CA SER A 24 42.38 1.80 34.25
C SER A 24 41.59 0.57 33.80
N LEU A 25 41.60 -0.51 34.61
CA LEU A 25 40.80 -1.70 34.33
C LEU A 25 39.31 -1.42 34.52
N LEU A 26 38.93 -0.66 35.55
CA LEU A 26 37.55 -0.23 35.79
C LEU A 26 37.04 0.69 34.67
N GLU A 27 37.84 1.67 34.25
CA GLU A 27 37.49 2.58 33.16
C GLU A 27 37.31 1.83 31.84
N MET A 28 38.22 0.91 31.51
CA MET A 28 38.07 0.07 30.32
C MET A 28 36.85 -0.84 30.42
N ALA A 29 36.62 -1.50 31.57
CA ALA A 29 35.46 -2.36 31.77
C ALA A 29 34.12 -1.61 31.65
N LEU A 30 34.10 -0.30 31.92
CA LEU A 30 32.90 0.54 31.79
C LEU A 30 32.70 1.04 30.35
N VAL A 31 33.78 1.37 29.62
CA VAL A 31 33.71 1.89 28.24
C VAL A 31 33.52 0.78 27.20
N THR A 32 34.13 -0.39 27.40
CA THR A 32 34.04 -1.52 26.48
C THR A 32 32.60 -1.95 26.13
N PRO A 33 31.66 -2.15 27.08
CA PRO A 33 30.28 -2.50 26.73
C PRO A 33 29.58 -1.41 25.91
N LEU A 34 29.85 -0.13 26.18
CA LEU A 34 29.31 0.98 25.40
C LEU A 34 29.79 0.92 23.94
N LEU A 35 31.08 0.64 23.73
CA LEU A 35 31.63 0.48 22.39
C LEU A 35 31.02 -0.72 21.65
N PHE A 36 30.80 -1.84 22.35
CA PHE A 36 30.14 -3.01 21.74
C PHE A 36 28.70 -2.71 21.34
N ILE A 37 27.92 -2.03 22.18
CA ILE A 37 26.55 -1.61 21.85
C ILE A 37 26.56 -0.70 20.61
N MET A 38 27.50 0.24 20.52
CA MET A 38 27.64 1.12 19.37
C MET A 38 27.98 0.35 18.08
N VAL A 39 28.91 -0.60 18.13
CA VAL A 39 29.28 -1.42 16.97
C VAL A 39 28.11 -2.30 16.52
N ILE A 40 27.42 -2.92 17.47
CA ILE A 40 26.20 -3.72 17.21
C ILE A 40 25.13 -2.85 16.55
N GLY A 41 24.88 -1.65 17.07
CA GLY A 41 23.90 -0.73 16.49
C GLY A 41 24.25 -0.33 15.04
N ILE A 42 25.53 -0.10 14.74
CA ILE A 42 25.97 0.21 13.36
C ILE A 42 25.75 -0.98 12.42
N VAL A 43 26.04 -2.21 12.88
CA VAL A 43 25.80 -3.43 12.09
C VAL A 43 24.30 -3.61 11.81
N GLU A 44 23.45 -3.40 12.82
CA GLU A 44 22.00 -3.51 12.70
C GLU A 44 21.44 -2.48 11.72
N ILE A 45 21.87 -1.21 11.82
CA ILE A 45 21.45 -0.15 10.89
C ILE A 45 21.93 -0.47 9.47
N GLY A 46 23.14 -1.01 9.30
CA GLY A 46 23.65 -1.42 8.00
C GLY A 46 22.82 -2.55 7.37
N TRP A 47 22.43 -3.53 8.18
CA TRP A 47 21.54 -4.62 7.78
C TRP A 47 20.15 -4.12 7.38
N PHE A 48 19.54 -3.26 8.22
CA PHE A 48 18.26 -2.60 7.92
C PHE A 48 18.31 -1.80 6.62
N ALA A 49 19.34 -0.97 6.43
CA ALA A 49 19.51 -0.17 5.22
C ALA A 49 19.68 -1.05 3.97
N ASN A 50 20.41 -2.16 4.07
CA ASN A 50 20.55 -3.11 2.98
C ASN A 50 19.19 -3.71 2.58
N ASN A 51 18.40 -4.18 3.55
CA ASN A 51 17.08 -4.73 3.28
C ASN A 51 16.14 -3.69 2.68
N TYR A 52 16.14 -2.45 3.21
CA TYR A 52 15.36 -1.34 2.67
C TYR A 52 15.71 -1.03 1.20
N LEU A 53 17.00 -1.01 0.85
CA LEU A 53 17.44 -0.79 -0.53
C LEU A 53 17.04 -1.94 -1.46
N THR A 54 17.11 -3.19 -1.01
CA THR A 54 16.62 -4.35 -1.77
C THR A 54 15.13 -4.22 -2.04
N LEU A 55 14.31 -3.95 -1.01
CA LEU A 55 12.86 -3.78 -1.16
C LEU A 55 12.53 -2.64 -2.13
N LEU A 56 13.23 -1.50 -2.05
CA LEU A 56 13.06 -0.39 -3.00
C LEU A 56 13.35 -0.80 -4.44
N GLU A 57 14.41 -1.56 -4.69
CA GLU A 57 14.77 -1.98 -6.04
C GLU A 57 13.76 -3.00 -6.59
N VAL A 58 13.35 -3.98 -5.78
CA VAL A 58 12.32 -4.96 -6.15
C VAL A 58 11.01 -4.28 -6.51
N THR A 59 10.57 -3.31 -5.70
CA THR A 59 9.34 -2.56 -5.95
C THR A 59 9.41 -1.77 -7.25
N ARG A 60 10.58 -1.17 -7.57
CA ARG A 60 10.81 -0.51 -8.87
C ARG A 60 10.81 -1.48 -10.03
N ILE A 61 11.38 -2.68 -9.86
CA ILE A 61 11.33 -3.74 -10.88
C ILE A 61 9.88 -4.11 -11.16
N GLY A 62 9.09 -4.38 -10.12
CA GLY A 62 7.67 -4.70 -10.26
C GLY A 62 6.89 -3.62 -11.01
N ALA A 63 7.03 -2.36 -10.60
CA ALA A 63 6.33 -1.25 -11.24
C ALA A 63 6.78 -1.03 -12.69
N ARG A 64 8.07 -1.18 -13.00
CA ARG A 64 8.59 -1.12 -14.39
C ARG A 64 8.11 -2.28 -15.24
N THR A 65 8.03 -3.48 -14.67
CA THR A 65 7.50 -4.65 -15.37
C THR A 65 6.05 -4.39 -15.75
N GLY A 66 5.24 -3.82 -14.87
CA GLY A 66 3.84 -3.47 -15.17
C GLY A 66 3.67 -2.52 -16.36
N THR A 67 4.63 -1.63 -16.65
CA THR A 67 4.49 -0.67 -17.77
C THR A 67 4.67 -1.31 -19.15
N VAL A 68 5.31 -2.48 -19.22
CA VAL A 68 5.61 -3.16 -20.49
C VAL A 68 4.66 -4.30 -20.80
N LEU A 69 3.80 -4.68 -19.86
CA LEU A 69 2.82 -5.75 -20.06
C LEU A 69 1.62 -5.24 -20.87
N VAL A 70 1.35 -5.90 -21.99
CA VAL A 70 0.32 -5.54 -22.98
C VAL A 70 -0.57 -6.75 -23.30
N ASP A 71 -1.65 -6.51 -24.06
CA ASP A 71 -2.57 -7.53 -24.57
C ASP A 71 -3.12 -8.44 -23.45
N ALA A 72 -2.90 -9.76 -23.54
CA ALA A 72 -3.37 -10.75 -22.57
C ALA A 72 -2.72 -10.62 -21.19
N LEU A 73 -1.61 -9.86 -21.09
CA LEU A 73 -0.99 -9.51 -19.83
C LEU A 73 -1.30 -8.08 -19.42
N SER A 74 -2.23 -7.36 -20.08
CA SER A 74 -2.69 -6.05 -19.62
C SER A 74 -3.48 -6.19 -18.31
N PRO A 75 -3.47 -5.19 -17.40
CA PRO A 75 -4.41 -5.15 -16.28
C PRO A 75 -5.87 -5.17 -16.77
N LEU A 76 -6.14 -4.63 -17.96
CA LEU A 76 -7.46 -4.72 -18.59
C LEU A 76 -7.78 -6.13 -19.11
N ALA A 77 -6.84 -7.06 -19.20
CA ALA A 77 -7.12 -8.45 -19.58
C ALA A 77 -7.22 -9.39 -18.37
N TRP A 78 -7.08 -8.83 -17.17
CA TRP A 78 -7.15 -9.58 -15.92
C TRP A 78 -8.55 -10.17 -15.69
N ASP A 79 -8.59 -11.38 -15.15
CA ASP A 79 -9.83 -12.00 -14.67
C ASP A 79 -10.06 -11.54 -13.22
N ASP A 80 -10.98 -10.61 -13.03
CA ASP A 80 -11.26 -9.99 -11.73
C ASP A 80 -11.68 -11.01 -10.66
N ALA A 81 -12.18 -12.19 -11.07
CA ALA A 81 -12.44 -13.32 -10.17
C ALA A 81 -11.18 -13.78 -9.40
N ALA A 82 -9.99 -13.59 -10.00
CA ALA A 82 -8.71 -13.97 -9.42
C ALA A 82 -8.11 -12.90 -8.50
N SER A 83 -8.72 -11.70 -8.44
CA SER A 83 -8.26 -10.58 -7.60
C SER A 83 -8.48 -10.85 -6.12
N LEU A 84 -9.54 -11.57 -5.77
CA LEU A 84 -9.99 -11.74 -4.40
C LEU A 84 -9.09 -12.72 -3.66
N HIS A 85 -8.64 -12.33 -2.47
CA HIS A 85 -7.93 -13.23 -1.57
C HIS A 85 -8.92 -14.16 -0.86
N ARG A 86 -8.49 -15.37 -0.50
CA ARG A 86 -9.35 -16.36 0.17
C ARG A 86 -9.96 -15.81 1.46
N GLU A 87 -9.16 -15.14 2.27
CA GLU A 87 -9.63 -14.56 3.53
C GLU A 87 -10.65 -13.45 3.30
N VAL A 88 -10.52 -12.67 2.23
CA VAL A 88 -11.49 -11.64 1.84
C VAL A 88 -12.82 -12.32 1.48
N LEU A 89 -12.80 -13.36 0.67
CA LEU A 89 -13.99 -14.14 0.31
C LEU A 89 -14.70 -14.70 1.56
N LEU A 90 -13.93 -15.24 2.50
CA LEU A 90 -14.47 -15.75 3.77
C LEU A 90 -15.13 -14.64 4.60
N HIS A 91 -14.52 -13.45 4.66
CA HIS A 91 -15.08 -12.30 5.39
C HIS A 91 -16.32 -11.71 4.71
N MET A 92 -16.38 -11.73 3.38
CA MET A 92 -17.57 -11.32 2.61
C MET A 92 -18.74 -12.31 2.77
N GLY A 93 -18.57 -13.40 3.52
CA GLY A 93 -19.59 -14.43 3.68
C GLY A 93 -19.84 -15.20 2.38
N VAL A 94 -18.91 -15.13 1.42
CA VAL A 94 -18.87 -16.08 0.30
C VAL A 94 -18.51 -17.40 0.96
N VAL A 95 -19.47 -18.32 1.02
CA VAL A 95 -19.25 -19.62 1.63
C VAL A 95 -18.68 -20.51 0.55
N GLU A 96 -17.44 -20.97 0.73
CA GLU A 96 -16.90 -22.08 -0.04
C GLU A 96 -17.86 -23.26 0.18
N TYR A 97 -18.68 -23.60 -0.82
CA TYR A 97 -19.50 -24.81 -0.78
C TYR A 97 -18.57 -26.02 -0.96
N GLU A 98 -17.68 -26.25 -0.01
CA GLU A 98 -17.11 -27.57 0.20
C GLU A 98 -18.26 -28.44 0.69
N GLY A 99 -18.48 -29.57 0.00
CA GLY A 99 -19.59 -30.48 0.26
C GLY A 99 -19.82 -30.68 1.75
N ILE A 100 -21.06 -30.46 2.18
CA ILE A 100 -21.54 -30.55 3.57
C ILE A 100 -20.90 -31.80 4.24
N PRO A 101 -20.11 -31.64 5.32
CA PRO A 101 -19.38 -32.74 5.97
C PRO A 101 -20.25 -33.88 6.52
N ASN A 102 -21.58 -33.71 6.53
CA ASN A 102 -22.54 -34.62 7.16
C ASN A 102 -23.31 -35.53 6.20
N GLY A 103 -22.92 -35.60 4.92
CA GLY A 103 -23.55 -36.53 3.97
C GLY A 103 -25.00 -36.19 3.61
N ASP A 104 -25.44 -34.97 3.91
CA ASP A 104 -26.69 -34.45 3.36
C ASP A 104 -26.51 -34.24 1.85
N PRO A 105 -27.46 -34.72 1.02
CA PRO A 105 -27.36 -34.57 -0.42
C PRO A 105 -27.36 -33.08 -0.77
N VAL A 106 -26.30 -32.64 -1.45
CA VAL A 106 -26.24 -31.31 -2.06
C VAL A 106 -27.47 -31.18 -2.97
N PRO A 107 -28.31 -30.14 -2.82
CA PRO A 107 -29.47 -29.96 -3.68
C PRO A 107 -29.01 -29.90 -5.14
N ASP A 108 -29.63 -30.73 -5.99
CA ASP A 108 -29.28 -30.85 -7.41
C ASP A 108 -30.06 -29.77 -8.20
N PRO A 109 -29.40 -28.93 -9.04
CA PRO A 109 -27.99 -28.97 -9.40
C PRO A 109 -27.09 -28.50 -8.26
N ALA A 110 -26.05 -29.28 -7.97
CA ALA A 110 -24.99 -28.86 -7.06
C ALA A 110 -24.56 -27.44 -7.48
N PRO A 111 -24.56 -26.45 -6.56
CA PRO A 111 -24.08 -25.13 -6.89
C PRO A 111 -22.67 -25.30 -7.45
N ALA A 112 -22.44 -24.78 -8.66
CA ALA A 112 -21.13 -24.85 -9.29
C ALA A 112 -20.11 -24.30 -8.28
N ARG A 113 -19.06 -25.06 -7.97
CA ARG A 113 -17.97 -24.61 -7.10
C ARG A 113 -17.52 -23.26 -7.63
N ASP A 114 -17.56 -22.25 -6.77
CA ASP A 114 -17.18 -20.90 -7.16
C ASP A 114 -15.70 -20.92 -7.55
N ASN A 115 -15.42 -20.77 -8.84
CA ASN A 115 -14.07 -20.86 -9.38
C ASN A 115 -13.17 -19.72 -8.86
N ARG A 116 -13.74 -18.70 -8.21
CA ARG A 116 -13.00 -17.57 -7.60
C ARG A 116 -11.95 -18.01 -6.58
N TYR A 117 -12.24 -19.03 -5.76
CA TYR A 117 -11.26 -19.54 -4.78
C TYR A 117 -10.04 -20.15 -5.45
N ASP A 118 -10.28 -21.09 -6.36
CA ASP A 118 -9.22 -21.79 -7.07
C ASP A 118 -8.41 -20.79 -7.94
N LEU A 119 -9.09 -19.86 -8.63
CA LEU A 119 -8.44 -18.80 -9.42
C LEU A 119 -7.59 -17.86 -8.56
N GLY A 120 -8.11 -17.42 -7.41
CA GLY A 120 -7.41 -16.56 -6.48
C GLY A 120 -6.15 -17.22 -5.90
N GLU A 121 -6.20 -18.53 -5.64
CA GLU A 121 -5.04 -19.32 -5.21
C GLU A 121 -4.01 -19.45 -6.34
N TRP A 122 -4.44 -19.85 -7.55
CA TRP A 122 -3.52 -20.01 -8.70
C TRP A 122 -2.90 -18.69 -9.15
N ALA A 123 -3.59 -17.56 -8.95
CA ALA A 123 -3.08 -16.22 -9.20
C ALA A 123 -1.92 -15.82 -8.27
N ARG A 124 -1.84 -16.45 -7.09
CA ARG A 124 -0.84 -16.15 -6.04
C ARG A 124 0.26 -17.20 -5.92
N ASP A 125 0.08 -18.34 -6.57
CA ASP A 125 1.11 -19.38 -6.66
C ASP A 125 2.01 -19.16 -7.89
N CYS A 126 3.27 -18.81 -7.65
CA CYS A 126 4.27 -18.59 -8.69
C CYS A 126 4.81 -19.88 -9.33
N ASP A 127 4.62 -21.03 -8.68
CA ASP A 127 4.98 -22.34 -9.23
C ASP A 127 3.85 -22.92 -10.11
N ASP A 128 2.62 -22.38 -9.98
CA ASP A 128 1.48 -22.81 -10.76
C ASP A 128 1.47 -22.20 -12.17
N ASN A 129 1.26 -23.02 -13.20
CA ASN A 129 1.19 -22.58 -14.60
C ASN A 129 -0.24 -22.57 -15.17
N ARG A 130 -1.26 -22.95 -14.38
CA ARG A 130 -2.67 -23.01 -14.81
C ARG A 130 -3.28 -21.63 -15.01
N TYR A 131 -2.74 -20.64 -14.31
CA TYR A 131 -3.19 -19.26 -14.38
C TYR A 131 -2.02 -18.33 -14.64
N THR A 132 -2.21 -17.38 -15.56
CA THR A 132 -1.24 -16.33 -15.90
C THR A 132 -2.01 -15.04 -16.11
N GLY A 133 -1.49 -13.93 -15.60
CA GLY A 133 -2.09 -12.61 -15.81
C GLY A 133 -1.19 -11.52 -15.28
N PHE A 134 -1.62 -10.27 -15.47
CA PHE A 134 -0.84 -9.07 -15.15
C PHE A 134 -0.27 -9.08 -13.73
N TYR A 135 -1.13 -9.20 -12.71
CA TYR A 135 -0.71 -9.09 -11.31
C TYR A 135 0.18 -10.24 -10.85
N LYS A 136 -0.17 -11.47 -11.25
CA LYS A 136 0.67 -12.66 -10.99
C LYS A 136 2.07 -12.49 -11.57
N PHE A 137 2.18 -12.03 -12.82
CA PHE A 137 3.48 -11.88 -13.47
C PHE A 137 4.38 -10.88 -12.74
N ILE A 138 3.81 -9.75 -12.30
CA ILE A 138 4.53 -8.74 -11.53
C ILE A 138 4.95 -9.30 -10.16
N ALA A 139 4.03 -9.91 -9.41
CA ALA A 139 4.29 -10.44 -8.08
C ALA A 139 5.38 -11.53 -8.10
N CYS A 140 5.31 -12.47 -9.06
CA CYS A 140 6.33 -13.52 -9.19
C CYS A 140 7.69 -12.96 -9.63
N SER A 141 7.71 -11.98 -10.54
CA SER A 141 8.96 -11.30 -10.91
C SER A 141 9.61 -10.57 -9.74
N MET A 142 8.79 -10.05 -8.82
CA MET A 142 9.26 -9.43 -7.59
C MET A 142 9.78 -10.48 -6.60
N GLU A 143 9.05 -11.58 -6.39
CA GLU A 143 9.48 -12.71 -5.55
C GLU A 143 10.86 -13.22 -5.96
N ASP A 144 11.06 -13.46 -7.26
CA ASP A 144 12.35 -13.89 -7.82
C ASP A 144 13.48 -12.87 -7.59
N SER A 145 13.14 -11.58 -7.48
CA SER A 145 14.11 -10.49 -7.30
C SER A 145 14.44 -10.20 -5.84
N LEU A 146 13.77 -10.85 -4.88
CA LEU A 146 13.93 -10.55 -3.45
C LEU A 146 15.19 -11.14 -2.81
N GLU A 147 15.88 -12.09 -3.46
CA GLU A 147 17.02 -12.79 -2.86
C GLU A 147 18.07 -11.79 -2.28
N PRO A 148 18.47 -11.93 -0.99
CA PRO A 148 18.26 -13.07 -0.09
C PRO A 148 17.01 -12.97 0.82
N LEU A 149 16.17 -11.96 0.64
CA LEU A 149 14.93 -11.82 1.38
C LEU A 149 13.87 -12.79 0.86
N THR A 150 12.95 -13.16 1.74
CA THR A 150 11.80 -14.02 1.41
C THR A 150 10.56 -13.41 2.03
N ILE A 151 9.43 -13.52 1.32
CA ILE A 151 8.11 -13.16 1.87
C ILE A 151 7.65 -14.28 2.78
N LYS A 152 7.23 -13.94 3.99
CA LYS A 152 6.77 -14.90 4.98
C LYS A 152 5.24 -14.98 4.94
N ARG A 153 4.70 -16.13 4.54
CA ARG A 153 3.24 -16.33 4.38
C ARG A 153 2.55 -16.96 5.59
N ASP A 154 3.31 -17.39 6.60
CA ASP A 154 2.79 -18.11 7.77
C ASP A 154 2.43 -17.18 8.94
N GLN A 155 1.97 -17.78 10.04
CA GLN A 155 1.86 -17.12 11.34
C GLN A 155 3.15 -17.24 12.15
N TYR A 156 3.39 -16.29 13.05
CA TYR A 156 4.45 -16.36 14.04
C TYR A 156 3.92 -16.17 15.47
N GLN A 157 4.64 -16.74 16.43
CA GLN A 157 4.22 -16.70 17.83
C GLN A 157 4.76 -15.46 18.54
N VAL A 158 3.87 -14.63 19.07
CA VAL A 158 4.19 -13.53 19.97
C VAL A 158 3.86 -13.93 21.40
N THR A 159 4.78 -13.67 22.32
CA THR A 159 4.52 -13.82 23.76
C THR A 159 4.16 -12.46 24.35
N GLU A 160 2.90 -12.33 24.77
CA GLU A 160 2.38 -11.12 25.41
C GLU A 160 2.97 -10.89 26.81
N ARG A 161 2.67 -9.73 27.41
CA ARG A 161 3.20 -9.34 28.73
C ARG A 161 2.74 -10.27 29.86
N ASP A 162 1.59 -10.92 29.70
CA ASP A 162 1.06 -11.89 30.66
C ASP A 162 1.61 -13.31 30.47
N GLY A 163 2.47 -13.51 29.46
CA GLY A 163 3.07 -14.80 29.12
C GLY A 163 2.20 -15.68 28.21
N THR A 164 1.04 -15.19 27.75
CA THR A 164 0.25 -15.88 26.72
C THR A 164 0.98 -15.85 25.38
N VAL A 165 0.81 -16.92 24.60
CA VAL A 165 1.38 -17.02 23.25
C VAL A 165 0.24 -16.86 22.26
N VAL A 166 0.28 -15.78 21.49
CA VAL A 166 -0.67 -15.49 20.41
C VAL A 166 0.01 -15.75 19.07
N ASN A 167 -0.73 -16.36 18.13
CA ASN A 167 -0.28 -16.46 16.76
C ASN A 167 -0.68 -15.16 16.06
N GLU A 168 0.30 -14.49 15.48
CA GLU A 168 0.10 -13.28 14.70
C GLU A 168 0.47 -13.57 13.24
N ASP A 169 -0.30 -13.04 12.31
CA ASP A 169 0.03 -13.12 10.90
C ASP A 169 1.25 -12.23 10.60
N TYR A 170 2.14 -12.70 9.71
CA TYR A 170 3.07 -11.80 9.06
C TYR A 170 2.30 -10.73 8.29
N VAL A 171 2.94 -9.59 8.02
CA VAL A 171 2.36 -8.48 7.25
C VAL A 171 3.06 -8.36 5.89
N ASP A 172 3.78 -9.41 5.47
CA ASP A 172 4.63 -9.39 4.29
C ASP A 172 3.74 -9.53 3.05
N ASP A 173 3.66 -8.48 2.24
CA ASP A 173 2.75 -8.48 1.10
C ASP A 173 3.30 -7.65 -0.07
N ILE A 174 2.85 -8.02 -1.27
CA ILE A 174 3.06 -7.28 -2.50
C ILE A 174 1.69 -6.81 -2.97
N ILE A 175 1.57 -5.49 -3.08
CA ILE A 175 0.33 -4.84 -3.46
C ILE A 175 0.55 -4.15 -4.79
N ILE A 176 -0.36 -4.37 -5.73
CA ILE A 176 -0.23 -3.85 -7.09
C ILE A 176 -1.56 -3.20 -7.46
N SER A 177 -1.53 -1.89 -7.69
CA SER A 177 -2.65 -1.11 -8.17
C SER A 177 -2.32 -0.52 -9.54
N THR A 178 -3.27 -0.53 -10.46
CA THR A 178 -3.14 0.25 -11.69
C THR A 178 -4.22 1.32 -11.73
N PHE A 179 -3.88 2.54 -12.10
CA PHE A 179 -4.77 3.68 -12.14
C PHE A 179 -4.92 4.18 -13.57
N SER A 180 -6.14 4.50 -13.98
CA SER A 180 -6.41 5.38 -15.12
C SER A 180 -6.40 6.81 -14.61
N LEU A 181 -5.55 7.69 -15.16
CA LEU A 181 -5.49 9.10 -14.75
C LEU A 181 -5.92 9.99 -15.91
N GLN A 182 -6.87 10.90 -15.66
CA GLN A 182 -7.38 11.84 -16.65
C GLN A 182 -7.08 13.27 -16.23
N ALA A 183 -6.46 14.03 -17.13
CA ALA A 183 -6.37 15.47 -16.97
C ALA A 183 -7.72 16.11 -17.29
N VAL A 184 -8.31 16.76 -16.29
CA VAL A 184 -9.58 17.49 -16.37
C VAL A 184 -9.35 18.96 -16.04
N ASN A 185 -10.28 19.82 -16.43
CA ASN A 185 -10.31 21.21 -15.97
C ASN A 185 -11.63 21.45 -15.23
N ASN A 186 -11.56 21.75 -13.93
CA ASN A 186 -12.72 21.99 -13.07
C ASN A 186 -13.11 23.48 -12.98
N ASP A 187 -12.72 24.29 -13.95
CA ASP A 187 -13.23 25.64 -14.05
C ASP A 187 -14.66 25.68 -14.61
N ASN A 188 -15.40 26.73 -14.26
CA ASN A 188 -16.73 26.96 -14.81
C ASN A 188 -16.68 26.98 -16.36
N PRO A 189 -17.37 26.08 -17.07
CA PRO A 189 -17.29 25.98 -18.54
C PRO A 189 -17.70 27.27 -19.26
N ALA A 190 -18.46 28.16 -18.61
CA ALA A 190 -18.80 29.48 -19.14
C ALA A 190 -17.59 30.40 -19.35
N THR A 191 -16.47 30.19 -18.66
CA THR A 191 -15.24 30.98 -18.85
C THR A 191 -14.44 30.55 -20.07
N TRP A 192 -14.70 29.36 -20.62
CA TRP A 192 -13.90 28.72 -21.68
C TRP A 192 -14.58 28.63 -23.04
N ALA A 193 -15.63 29.43 -23.29
CA ALA A 193 -16.47 29.39 -24.49
C ALA A 193 -15.74 29.70 -25.85
N GLY A 194 -14.41 29.69 -25.90
CA GLY A 194 -13.59 29.93 -27.09
C GLY A 194 -12.48 28.92 -27.37
N ASP A 195 -12.22 27.93 -26.48
CA ASP A 195 -11.17 26.92 -26.69
C ASP A 195 -11.78 25.51 -26.83
N PRO A 196 -11.80 24.94 -28.05
CA PRO A 196 -12.43 23.64 -28.31
C PRO A 196 -11.68 22.45 -27.68
N VAL A 197 -10.39 22.59 -27.37
CA VAL A 197 -9.61 21.51 -26.72
C VAL A 197 -9.98 21.45 -25.24
N ILE A 198 -10.07 22.61 -24.60
CA ILE A 198 -10.40 22.73 -23.18
C ILE A 198 -11.85 22.29 -22.93
N TYR A 199 -12.78 22.68 -23.81
CA TYR A 199 -14.21 22.35 -23.67
C TYR A 199 -14.51 20.84 -23.59
N SER A 200 -13.70 20.00 -24.25
CA SER A 200 -13.84 18.54 -24.19
C SER A 200 -13.39 17.90 -22.88
N ARG A 201 -12.69 18.66 -22.03
CA ARG A 201 -12.11 18.21 -20.75
C ARG A 201 -12.65 18.98 -19.55
N THR A 202 -13.60 19.89 -19.77
CA THR A 202 -14.22 20.67 -18.71
C THR A 202 -15.41 19.89 -18.14
N PHE A 203 -15.35 19.57 -16.86
CA PHE A 203 -16.50 19.04 -16.12
C PHE A 203 -16.77 19.99 -14.96
N ASN A 204 -18.03 20.44 -14.86
CA ASN A 204 -18.42 21.31 -13.76
C ASN A 204 -18.84 20.46 -12.57
N PHE A 205 -17.91 20.16 -11.68
CA PHE A 205 -18.19 19.42 -10.45
C PHE A 205 -19.09 20.24 -9.49
N GLU A 206 -19.21 21.57 -9.63
CA GLU A 206 -20.12 22.37 -8.80
C GLU A 206 -21.62 22.09 -9.04
N LEU A 207 -21.97 21.47 -10.18
CA LEU A 207 -23.35 21.03 -10.43
C LEU A 207 -23.72 19.77 -9.64
N ASP A 208 -22.71 19.11 -9.09
CA ASP A 208 -22.88 17.95 -8.24
C ASP A 208 -22.70 18.38 -6.76
N PRO A 209 -23.81 18.47 -6.00
CA PRO A 209 -23.78 18.99 -4.64
C PRO A 209 -22.98 18.15 -3.65
N ASP A 210 -22.68 16.89 -3.97
CA ASP A 210 -21.95 15.97 -3.10
C ASP A 210 -20.44 15.92 -3.45
N SER A 211 -20.02 16.37 -4.63
CA SER A 211 -18.61 16.57 -5.01
C SER A 211 -18.16 18.05 -5.00
N ALA A 212 -19.08 18.95 -4.60
CA ALA A 212 -18.85 20.38 -4.48
C ALA A 212 -17.90 20.71 -3.33
N GLY A 213 -16.59 20.58 -3.59
CA GLY A 213 -15.53 20.92 -2.64
C GLY A 213 -14.25 20.09 -2.79
N ASP A 214 -14.35 18.91 -3.42
CA ASP A 214 -13.26 17.92 -3.41
C ASP A 214 -12.26 18.13 -4.56
N PHE A 215 -12.69 18.78 -5.65
CA PHE A 215 -11.81 19.08 -6.76
C PHE A 215 -11.35 20.54 -6.74
N PRO A 216 -10.03 20.83 -6.75
CA PRO A 216 -9.54 22.20 -6.87
C PRO A 216 -10.00 22.80 -8.20
N ALA A 217 -10.31 24.10 -8.21
CA ALA A 217 -10.54 24.84 -9.45
C ALA A 217 -9.30 24.80 -10.37
N GLY A 218 -9.50 24.86 -11.67
CA GLY A 218 -8.45 24.77 -12.70
C GLY A 218 -8.13 23.34 -13.18
N PRO A 219 -7.05 23.18 -13.97
CA PRO A 219 -6.55 21.89 -14.44
C PRO A 219 -6.01 21.01 -13.32
N SER A 220 -6.60 19.83 -13.20
CA SER A 220 -6.19 18.79 -12.26
C SER A 220 -6.10 17.43 -12.98
N VAL A 221 -5.32 16.53 -12.42
CA VAL A 221 -5.32 15.11 -12.78
C VAL A 221 -6.19 14.39 -11.77
N ILE A 222 -7.22 13.70 -12.23
CA ILE A 222 -8.09 12.88 -11.39
C ILE A 222 -7.89 11.40 -11.75
N VAL A 223 -8.11 10.52 -10.78
CA VAL A 223 -8.20 9.08 -11.01
C VAL A 223 -9.56 8.79 -11.60
N VAL A 224 -9.60 8.04 -12.70
CA VAL A 224 -10.83 7.68 -13.42
C VAL A 224 -11.06 6.18 -13.53
N GLY A 225 -10.24 5.41 -12.83
CA GLY A 225 -10.37 3.98 -12.70
C GLY A 225 -9.21 3.42 -11.89
N ARG A 226 -9.47 2.35 -11.14
CA ARG A 226 -8.46 1.62 -10.37
C ARG A 226 -8.63 0.11 -10.60
N TYR A 227 -7.54 -0.56 -10.96
CA TYR A 227 -7.55 -1.96 -11.35
C TYR A 227 -6.71 -2.82 -10.39
N PRO A 228 -7.12 -4.08 -10.12
CA PRO A 228 -8.30 -4.73 -10.71
C PRO A 228 -9.60 -4.13 -10.15
N THR A 229 -10.68 -4.14 -10.93
CA THR A 229 -11.90 -3.39 -10.57
C THR A 229 -12.54 -3.98 -9.32
N ASN A 230 -12.61 -5.31 -9.26
CA ASN A 230 -13.25 -6.03 -8.17
C ASN A 230 -12.28 -6.35 -7.00
N ALA A 231 -11.13 -5.66 -6.95
CA ALA A 231 -10.06 -6.01 -6.02
C ALA A 231 -10.23 -5.32 -4.68
N ASN A 232 -10.53 -6.14 -3.66
CA ASN A 232 -10.67 -5.72 -2.27
C ASN A 232 -11.58 -4.52 -2.13
N GLU A 233 -12.76 -4.60 -2.76
CA GLU A 233 -13.92 -3.79 -2.41
C GLU A 233 -14.20 -4.01 -0.93
N CYS A 234 -13.79 -3.05 -0.11
CA CYS A 234 -14.00 -3.12 1.33
C CYS A 234 -15.18 -2.25 1.69
N ASN A 235 -16.25 -2.92 2.10
CA ASN A 235 -17.39 -2.23 2.67
C ASN A 235 -17.02 -1.79 4.07
N MET A 236 -17.13 -0.49 4.32
CA MET A 236 -16.99 0.01 5.68
C MET A 236 -18.25 -0.29 6.44
N TRP A 237 -18.12 -1.10 7.47
CA TRP A 237 -19.17 -1.29 8.45
C TRP A 237 -18.65 -0.82 9.79
N ASP A 238 -19.40 0.02 10.49
CA ASP A 238 -19.12 0.28 11.89
C ASP A 238 -19.27 -1.02 12.72
N ALA A 239 -18.89 -0.97 14.00
CA ALA A 239 -19.05 -2.11 14.91
C ALA A 239 -20.52 -2.57 15.07
N GLY A 240 -21.50 -1.78 14.59
CA GLY A 240 -22.93 -2.06 14.56
C GLY A 240 -23.44 -2.59 13.22
N GLY A 241 -22.59 -2.76 12.20
CA GLY A 241 -23.02 -3.15 10.86
C GLY A 241 -23.73 -2.04 10.10
N ILE A 242 -23.42 -0.77 10.38
CA ILE A 242 -23.92 0.39 9.65
C ILE A 242 -22.84 0.86 8.67
N PRO A 243 -23.17 1.11 7.40
CA PRO A 243 -22.23 1.69 6.45
C PRO A 243 -21.72 3.05 6.94
N ILE A 244 -20.41 3.19 7.06
CA ILE A 244 -19.81 4.50 7.37
C ILE A 244 -19.63 5.23 6.05
N MET A 245 -20.16 6.45 5.96
CA MET A 245 -19.86 7.34 4.84
C MET A 245 -18.43 7.84 4.99
N HIS A 246 -17.58 7.58 4.00
CA HIS A 246 -16.26 8.19 3.92
C HIS A 246 -16.06 8.79 2.54
N ASN A 247 -15.19 9.79 2.50
CA ASN A 247 -14.94 10.64 1.35
C ASN A 247 -14.10 9.98 0.25
N ASP A 248 -13.73 8.69 0.38
CA ASP A 248 -12.93 8.08 -0.68
C ASP A 248 -13.89 7.67 -1.80
N ARG A 249 -13.68 8.27 -2.97
CA ARG A 249 -14.59 8.18 -4.11
C ARG A 249 -14.36 6.88 -4.86
N ASP A 250 -15.42 6.18 -5.23
CA ASP A 250 -15.32 5.09 -6.20
C ASP A 250 -14.97 5.65 -7.59
N PRO A 251 -13.83 5.27 -8.18
CA PRO A 251 -13.42 5.75 -9.49
C PRO A 251 -14.21 5.09 -10.64
N PHE A 252 -15.25 4.30 -10.38
CA PHE A 252 -16.16 3.78 -11.41
C PHE A 252 -17.57 4.38 -11.33
N ASP A 253 -18.04 4.87 -10.18
CA ASP A 253 -19.35 5.53 -10.03
C ASP A 253 -19.32 7.05 -10.36
N PHE A 254 -18.84 7.40 -11.55
CA PHE A 254 -18.79 8.80 -12.01
C PHE A 254 -20.14 9.40 -12.40
N TYR A 255 -21.18 8.58 -12.54
CA TYR A 255 -22.46 9.01 -13.11
C TYR A 255 -23.64 8.49 -12.27
N ASN A 256 -24.23 9.44 -11.53
CA ASN A 256 -25.63 9.41 -11.14
C ASN A 256 -25.97 8.47 -9.97
N TYR A 257 -25.15 8.51 -8.91
CA TYR A 257 -25.41 8.06 -7.53
C TYR A 257 -26.41 6.88 -7.46
N GLY A 258 -26.00 5.71 -7.94
CA GLY A 258 -26.82 4.49 -7.87
C GLY A 258 -27.69 4.18 -9.10
N THR A 259 -27.45 4.79 -10.26
CA THR A 259 -27.82 4.18 -11.55
C THR A 259 -26.60 3.59 -12.22
N GLN A 260 -26.21 2.44 -11.66
CA GLN A 260 -25.24 1.47 -12.17
C GLN A 260 -25.28 1.42 -13.70
N ASP A 261 -24.33 2.06 -14.38
CA ASP A 261 -24.13 1.80 -15.81
C ASP A 261 -23.32 0.50 -15.91
N ARG A 262 -23.96 -0.62 -15.53
CA ARG A 262 -23.47 -2.02 -15.58
C ARG A 262 -22.88 -2.41 -16.93
N THR A 263 -22.99 -1.54 -17.92
CA THR A 263 -22.69 -1.80 -19.31
C THR A 263 -21.86 -0.72 -19.98
N ARG A 264 -21.26 0.21 -19.22
CA ARG A 264 -20.39 1.19 -19.86
C ARG A 264 -19.14 0.50 -20.37
N ALA A 265 -19.02 0.55 -21.69
CA ALA A 265 -18.05 -0.22 -22.40
C ALA A 265 -16.69 0.48 -22.27
N ILE A 266 -15.83 0.03 -21.35
CA ILE A 266 -14.42 0.43 -21.36
C ILE A 266 -13.85 -0.06 -22.69
N ASP A 267 -13.53 0.89 -23.56
CA ASP A 267 -13.05 0.67 -24.93
C ASP A 267 -14.03 -0.10 -25.84
N GLY A 268 -15.32 -0.01 -25.58
CA GLY A 268 -16.34 -0.70 -26.38
C GLY A 268 -16.61 -2.16 -25.95
N VAL A 269 -16.01 -2.63 -24.84
CA VAL A 269 -16.32 -3.92 -24.21
C VAL A 269 -17.05 -3.72 -22.88
N VAL A 270 -18.26 -4.28 -22.77
CA VAL A 270 -19.01 -4.36 -21.50
C VAL A 270 -18.27 -5.29 -20.55
N ARG A 271 -17.91 -4.80 -19.37
CA ARG A 271 -17.28 -5.56 -18.29
C ARG A 271 -18.15 -5.41 -17.04
N ASP A 272 -18.22 -6.48 -16.26
CA ASP A 272 -18.77 -6.42 -14.92
C ASP A 272 -17.71 -5.73 -14.04
N ILE A 273 -17.83 -4.41 -13.90
CA ILE A 273 -16.85 -3.54 -13.22
C ILE A 273 -16.98 -3.64 -11.68
N GLU A 274 -18.08 -4.20 -11.17
CA GLU A 274 -18.43 -4.25 -9.74
C GLU A 274 -18.97 -5.64 -9.37
N LEU A 275 -18.75 -6.08 -8.13
CA LEU A 275 -19.38 -7.29 -7.59
C LEU A 275 -20.82 -7.01 -7.12
N GLU A 276 -21.82 -7.64 -7.77
CA GLU A 276 -23.26 -7.50 -7.42
C GLU A 276 -23.66 -7.60 -5.92
N PRO A 277 -22.94 -8.30 -5.00
CA PRO A 277 -23.27 -8.31 -3.58
C PRO A 277 -22.57 -7.23 -2.72
N ALA A 278 -21.55 -6.55 -3.24
CA ALA A 278 -20.72 -5.59 -2.48
C ALA A 278 -21.26 -4.15 -2.53
N ASP A 279 -21.94 -3.78 -3.62
CA ASP A 279 -22.42 -2.44 -3.97
C ASP A 279 -23.67 -1.98 -3.18
N ASN A 280 -23.60 -1.96 -1.85
CA ASN A 280 -24.65 -1.37 -1.00
C ASN A 280 -24.17 -0.18 -0.17
N GLY A 281 -23.01 0.39 -0.48
CA GLY A 281 -22.42 1.52 0.23
C GLY A 281 -21.14 2.03 -0.41
N PRO A 282 -20.47 3.01 0.21
CA PRO A 282 -19.16 3.49 -0.22
C PRO A 282 -18.15 2.35 -0.26
N GLU A 283 -17.52 2.16 -1.40
CA GLU A 283 -16.55 1.09 -1.64
C GLU A 283 -15.12 1.64 -1.63
N TYR A 284 -14.22 0.92 -0.97
CA TYR A 284 -12.78 1.15 -1.14
C TYR A 284 -12.24 0.12 -2.12
N GLN A 285 -11.60 0.59 -3.17
CA GLN A 285 -10.76 -0.26 -4.00
C GLN A 285 -9.32 -0.09 -3.54
N ARG A 286 -8.65 -1.18 -3.17
CA ARG A 286 -7.27 -1.16 -2.64
C ARG A 286 -6.27 -1.94 -3.51
N GLY A 287 -6.68 -2.37 -4.70
CA GLY A 287 -5.82 -3.05 -5.67
C GLY A 287 -5.57 -4.53 -5.35
N PHE A 288 -4.71 -5.17 -6.15
CA PHE A 288 -4.39 -6.58 -5.99
C PHE A 288 -3.42 -6.80 -4.83
N VAL A 289 -3.71 -7.82 -4.01
CA VAL A 289 -2.92 -8.19 -2.84
C VAL A 289 -2.49 -9.63 -2.96
N TRP A 290 -1.18 -9.85 -2.88
CA TRP A 290 -0.58 -11.12 -3.27
C TRP A 290 -0.64 -12.17 -2.16
N THR A 291 -0.27 -11.86 -0.91
CA THR A 291 -0.37 -12.83 0.20
C THR A 291 -1.66 -12.68 1.00
N GLY A 292 -2.34 -11.54 0.88
CA GLY A 292 -3.59 -11.26 1.59
C GLY A 292 -3.39 -11.05 3.09
N GLN A 293 -2.16 -10.69 3.48
CA GLN A 293 -1.75 -10.53 4.86
C GLN A 293 -1.77 -9.06 5.30
N TYR A 294 -1.55 -8.14 4.37
CA TYR A 294 -1.50 -6.73 4.71
C TYR A 294 -2.89 -6.11 4.76
N GLN A 295 -3.23 -5.57 5.93
CA GLN A 295 -4.41 -4.76 6.16
C GLN A 295 -3.98 -3.34 6.52
N PRO A 296 -4.34 -2.30 5.74
CA PRO A 296 -4.15 -0.91 6.15
C PRO A 296 -4.86 -0.67 7.48
N GLN A 297 -4.13 -0.08 8.44
CA GLN A 297 -4.73 0.35 9.70
C GLN A 297 -5.35 1.74 9.51
N GLU A 298 -6.58 1.75 9.02
CA GLU A 298 -7.41 2.95 9.04
C GLU A 298 -8.47 2.81 10.13
N GLU A 299 -8.43 3.74 11.09
CA GLU A 299 -9.45 3.89 12.12
C GLU A 299 -10.41 4.97 11.62
N ALA A 300 -11.68 4.61 11.46
CA ALA A 300 -12.70 5.58 11.10
C ALA A 300 -12.89 6.59 12.26
N ASP A 301 -13.50 7.74 11.97
CA ASP A 301 -13.75 8.81 12.95
C ASP A 301 -14.52 8.34 14.22
N ASP A 302 -15.27 7.24 14.10
CA ASP A 302 -16.03 6.63 15.20
C ASP A 302 -15.26 5.56 16.00
N GLY A 303 -14.00 5.30 15.64
CA GLY A 303 -13.13 4.29 16.25
C GLY A 303 -13.35 2.88 15.72
N SER A 304 -14.15 2.69 14.67
CA SER A 304 -14.28 1.39 14.01
C SER A 304 -13.06 1.11 13.12
N THR A 305 -12.69 -0.17 13.05
CA THR A 305 -11.56 -0.61 12.23
C THR A 305 -12.06 -0.98 10.84
N LEU A 306 -11.50 -0.33 9.82
CA LEU A 306 -11.72 -0.73 8.44
C LEU A 306 -11.10 -2.11 8.19
N ILE A 307 -11.95 -3.12 7.91
CA ILE A 307 -11.47 -4.44 7.50
C ILE A 307 -11.24 -4.38 6.01
N CYS A 308 -10.00 -4.06 5.64
CA CYS A 308 -9.61 -4.01 4.24
C CYS A 308 -8.24 -4.60 4.00
N TRP A 309 -7.99 -5.02 2.77
CA TRP A 309 -6.70 -5.53 2.34
C TRP A 309 -6.18 -4.72 1.18
N GLY A 310 -4.90 -4.39 1.20
CA GLY A 310 -4.20 -3.81 0.06
C GLY A 310 -3.60 -2.45 0.30
N SER A 311 -3.62 -1.63 -0.73
CA SER A 311 -2.86 -0.40 -0.84
C SER A 311 -3.14 0.58 0.28
N ASN A 312 -2.09 1.20 0.81
CA ASN A 312 -2.28 2.36 1.69
C ASN A 312 -2.73 3.58 0.91
N PHE A 313 -2.35 3.68 -0.37
CA PHE A 313 -2.75 4.81 -1.20
C PHE A 313 -4.26 4.86 -1.42
N THR A 314 -4.86 5.91 -0.89
CA THR A 314 -6.21 6.35 -1.25
C THR A 314 -6.22 6.96 -2.65
N ILE A 315 -7.40 7.18 -3.21
CA ILE A 315 -7.50 7.84 -4.51
C ILE A 315 -7.08 9.31 -4.39
N GLU A 316 -7.50 9.98 -3.33
CA GLU A 316 -7.11 11.35 -3.01
C GLU A 316 -5.58 11.49 -2.93
N GLU A 317 -4.88 10.58 -2.25
CA GLU A 317 -3.42 10.62 -2.13
C GLU A 317 -2.72 10.46 -3.48
N VAL A 318 -3.27 9.62 -4.38
CA VAL A 318 -2.75 9.47 -5.74
C VAL A 318 -3.00 10.73 -6.55
N GLU A 319 -4.18 11.33 -6.46
CA GLU A 319 -4.50 12.59 -7.12
C GLU A 319 -3.61 13.73 -6.63
N ASP A 320 -3.41 13.85 -5.31
CA ASP A 320 -2.51 14.83 -4.69
C ASP A 320 -1.06 14.67 -5.15
N LEU A 321 -0.59 13.41 -5.26
CA LEU A 321 0.73 13.09 -5.77
C LEU A 321 0.88 13.52 -7.24
N MET A 322 -0.14 13.30 -8.06
CA MET A 322 -0.15 13.70 -9.47
C MET A 322 -0.34 15.20 -9.66
N ASN A 323 -1.01 15.85 -8.71
CA ASN A 323 -1.29 17.28 -8.68
C ASN A 323 -0.26 18.07 -7.87
N THR A 324 0.88 17.51 -7.46
CA THR A 324 1.88 18.28 -6.72
C THR A 324 2.68 19.22 -7.64
N ASN A 325 2.96 20.44 -7.18
CA ASN A 325 3.56 21.53 -7.98
C ASN A 325 4.96 21.28 -8.55
N ASN A 326 5.64 20.21 -8.15
CA ASN A 326 7.05 19.96 -8.49
C ASN A 326 7.26 19.30 -9.85
N PHE A 327 6.20 18.91 -10.57
CA PHE A 327 6.29 18.24 -11.88
C PHE A 327 6.34 19.21 -13.09
N ILE A 328 6.59 20.49 -12.84
CA ILE A 328 6.49 21.54 -13.87
C ILE A 328 7.90 22.01 -14.30
N PRO A 329 8.32 21.82 -15.57
CA PRO A 329 9.61 22.34 -16.06
C PRO A 329 9.67 23.86 -15.93
N ASP A 330 10.80 24.49 -15.61
CA ASP A 330 10.90 25.96 -15.60
C ASP A 330 10.69 26.57 -17.00
N GLY A 331 9.94 27.68 -17.14
CA GLY A 331 9.85 28.42 -18.43
C GLY A 331 8.54 29.06 -18.90
N SER A 332 7.41 28.94 -18.20
CA SER A 332 6.18 29.70 -18.45
C SER A 332 5.67 30.26 -17.12
N ALA A 333 5.19 31.50 -17.17
CA ALA A 333 4.71 32.22 -16.00
C ALA A 333 3.28 31.81 -15.60
N ASP A 334 2.63 30.98 -16.43
CA ASP A 334 1.25 30.54 -16.23
C ASP A 334 1.23 29.05 -15.90
N TYR A 335 0.88 28.77 -14.65
CA TYR A 335 0.80 27.42 -14.09
C TYR A 335 -0.34 26.61 -14.73
N GLU A 336 -1.44 27.28 -15.07
CA GLU A 336 -2.64 26.70 -15.69
C GLU A 336 -2.34 26.22 -17.11
N GLU A 337 -1.59 27.01 -17.87
CA GLU A 337 -1.18 26.69 -19.24
C GLU A 337 -0.28 25.44 -19.30
N ARG A 338 0.32 25.01 -18.19
CA ARG A 338 1.28 23.90 -18.18
C ARG A 338 0.65 22.57 -17.83
N ARG A 339 -0.32 22.58 -16.93
CA ARG A 339 -1.05 21.38 -16.50
C ARG A 339 -1.95 20.82 -17.59
N GLN A 340 -2.46 21.65 -18.50
CA GLN A 340 -3.18 21.18 -19.69
C GLN A 340 -2.36 20.26 -20.61
N TYR A 341 -1.02 20.27 -20.50
CA TYR A 341 -0.14 19.38 -21.26
C TYR A 341 0.16 18.05 -20.56
N LEU A 342 -0.30 17.83 -19.32
CA LEU A 342 -0.20 16.52 -18.70
C LEU A 342 -1.09 15.56 -19.51
N PRO A 343 -0.52 14.55 -20.17
CA PRO A 343 -1.33 13.60 -20.90
C PRO A 343 -2.13 12.79 -19.90
N SER A 344 -3.40 12.56 -20.21
CA SER A 344 -4.15 11.49 -19.59
C SER A 344 -3.37 10.18 -19.85
N GLN A 345 -3.06 9.44 -18.80
CA GLN A 345 -2.18 8.28 -18.86
C GLN A 345 -2.56 7.29 -17.77
N GLY A 346 -2.27 6.01 -17.98
CA GLY A 346 -2.31 5.05 -16.89
C GLY A 346 -1.08 5.15 -16.00
N MET A 347 -1.16 4.59 -14.80
CA MET A 347 -0.07 4.48 -13.85
C MET A 347 -0.13 3.14 -13.14
N VAL A 348 0.98 2.41 -13.05
CA VAL A 348 1.12 1.25 -12.17
C VAL A 348 1.83 1.69 -10.91
N LEU A 349 1.21 1.41 -9.77
CA LEU A 349 1.74 1.62 -8.44
C LEU A 349 1.92 0.25 -7.78
N VAL A 350 3.13 0.00 -7.32
CA VAL A 350 3.47 -1.21 -6.58
C VAL A 350 3.92 -0.79 -5.20
N GLU A 351 3.35 -1.40 -4.18
CA GLU A 351 3.78 -1.29 -2.79
C GLU A 351 4.28 -2.65 -2.31
N MET A 352 5.23 -2.60 -1.40
CA MET A 352 5.72 -3.76 -0.70
C MET A 352 5.77 -3.46 0.78
N VAL A 353 5.09 -4.29 1.55
CA VAL A 353 5.15 -4.28 3.01
C VAL A 353 5.95 -5.50 3.44
N TRP A 354 6.93 -5.31 4.32
CA TRP A 354 7.81 -6.38 4.74
C TRP A 354 8.22 -6.24 6.21
N ASN A 355 8.14 -7.33 6.97
CA ASN A 355 8.46 -7.36 8.38
C ASN A 355 9.97 -7.57 8.62
N HIS A 356 10.63 -6.54 9.13
CA HIS A 356 12.05 -6.57 9.43
C HIS A 356 12.36 -7.38 10.69
N SER A 357 13.09 -8.49 10.48
CA SER A 357 13.69 -9.26 11.57
C SER A 357 15.06 -8.68 11.92
N LEU A 358 15.21 -8.21 13.16
CA LEU A 358 16.50 -7.75 13.67
C LEU A 358 17.54 -8.87 13.57
N LEU A 359 18.75 -8.55 13.10
CA LEU A 359 19.84 -9.51 12.99
C LEU A 359 20.22 -10.06 14.37
N ILE A 360 20.14 -9.19 15.38
CA ILE A 360 20.56 -9.49 16.73
C ILE A 360 19.34 -9.51 17.66
N ASN A 361 18.80 -10.70 17.88
CA ASN A 361 17.73 -10.95 18.85
C ASN A 361 18.29 -10.98 20.29
N PHE A 362 18.91 -9.90 20.77
CA PHE A 362 19.27 -9.82 22.19
C PHE A 362 18.03 -9.50 23.02
N PRO A 363 17.79 -10.22 24.13
CA PRO A 363 16.61 -10.04 24.97
C PRO A 363 16.49 -8.64 25.59
N PHE A 364 17.59 -7.89 25.68
CA PHE A 364 17.56 -6.51 26.18
C PHE A 364 16.98 -5.52 25.16
N PHE A 365 17.21 -5.75 23.85
CA PHE A 365 16.72 -4.85 22.82
C PHE A 365 15.22 -4.95 22.66
N ASP A 366 14.64 -6.15 22.81
CA ASP A 366 13.19 -6.32 22.79
C ASP A 366 12.50 -5.47 23.87
N THR A 367 13.06 -5.42 25.09
CA THR A 367 12.55 -4.53 26.15
C THR A 367 12.69 -3.05 25.79
N PHE A 368 13.79 -2.67 25.15
CA PHE A 368 14.02 -1.29 24.73
C PHE A 368 13.07 -0.87 23.61
N VAL A 369 12.90 -1.70 22.58
CA VAL A 369 11.97 -1.45 21.46
C VAL A 369 10.53 -1.35 21.96
N ARG A 370 10.10 -2.27 22.83
CA ARG A 370 8.80 -2.23 23.52
C ARG A 370 8.57 -0.95 24.35
N MET A 371 9.64 -0.22 24.72
CA MET A 371 9.53 1.05 25.44
C MET A 371 9.19 2.23 24.51
N PHE A 372 9.45 2.11 23.21
CA PHE A 372 9.16 3.15 22.20
C PHE A 372 7.84 2.91 21.45
N GLY A 373 7.14 1.80 21.73
CA GLY A 373 5.86 1.45 21.13
C GLY A 373 5.57 -0.04 21.34
N ASP A 374 4.30 -0.44 21.18
CA ASP A 374 3.87 -1.83 21.42
C ASP A 374 4.27 -2.81 20.32
N THR A 375 4.90 -2.34 19.24
CA THR A 375 5.18 -3.20 18.10
C THR A 375 6.58 -3.80 18.18
N GLN A 376 6.64 -5.10 18.48
CA GLN A 376 7.77 -5.95 18.10
C GLN A 376 7.95 -6.04 16.56
N ARG A 377 7.06 -5.38 15.81
CA ARG A 377 6.98 -5.36 14.35
C ARG A 377 7.59 -4.06 13.84
N VAL A 378 8.77 -4.14 13.25
CA VAL A 378 9.28 -3.07 12.39
C VAL A 378 8.88 -3.44 10.97
N SER A 379 7.70 -2.98 10.54
CA SER A 379 7.31 -3.10 9.13
C SER A 379 8.01 -2.01 8.32
N ILE A 380 8.53 -2.42 7.17
CA ILE A 380 9.06 -1.52 6.14
C ILE A 380 8.01 -1.48 5.04
N SER A 381 7.50 -0.28 4.73
CA SER A 381 6.69 -0.04 3.55
C SER A 381 7.52 0.75 2.53
N VAL A 382 7.56 0.27 1.30
CA VAL A 382 8.16 0.94 0.15
C VAL A 382 7.20 0.89 -1.02
N TRP A 383 7.29 1.88 -1.90
CA TRP A 383 6.42 1.97 -3.07
C TRP A 383 7.19 2.51 -4.28
N ALA A 384 6.70 2.19 -5.46
CA ALA A 384 7.15 2.77 -6.72
C ALA A 384 5.97 2.90 -7.67
N ALA A 385 5.94 4.01 -8.41
CA ALA A 385 4.94 4.26 -9.42
C ALA A 385 5.60 4.58 -10.76
N PHE A 386 5.06 4.03 -11.85
CA PHE A 386 5.52 4.28 -13.21
C PHE A 386 4.33 4.44 -14.17
N PRO A 387 4.47 5.25 -15.23
CA PRO A 387 3.40 5.43 -16.22
C PRO A 387 3.14 4.11 -16.96
N ALA A 388 1.88 3.73 -17.07
CA ALA A 388 1.42 2.49 -17.68
C ALA A 388 0.48 2.79 -18.86
N PRO A 389 0.97 2.77 -20.09
CA PRO A 389 0.19 3.20 -21.26
C PRO A 389 -0.95 2.23 -21.61
N THR A 390 -0.96 1.01 -21.04
CA THR A 390 -1.98 -0.01 -21.30
C THR A 390 -3.31 0.25 -20.63
N VAL A 391 -3.34 1.19 -19.68
CA VAL A 391 -4.54 1.62 -19.00
C VAL A 391 -4.88 3.00 -19.53
N GLU A 392 -5.69 3.00 -20.58
CA GLU A 392 -6.18 4.25 -21.16
C GLU A 392 -7.28 4.83 -20.26
N PRO A 393 -7.22 6.13 -19.96
CA PRO A 393 -8.29 6.81 -19.24
C PRO A 393 -9.48 7.03 -20.17
N ASN A 394 -10.68 6.70 -19.71
CA ASN A 394 -11.87 6.79 -20.54
C ASN A 394 -13.08 7.31 -19.75
N ILE A 395 -13.08 8.59 -19.40
CA ILE A 395 -14.33 9.31 -19.13
C ILE A 395 -14.68 10.15 -20.34
N VAL A 396 -15.81 9.78 -20.96
CA VAL A 396 -16.51 10.61 -21.91
C VAL A 396 -17.55 11.43 -21.15
N PHE A 397 -17.30 12.74 -21.06
CA PHE A 397 -18.30 13.68 -20.53
C PHE A 397 -19.34 13.93 -21.62
N ASP A 398 -20.59 13.53 -21.37
CA ASP A 398 -21.70 13.87 -22.27
C ASP A 398 -22.04 15.37 -22.07
N LEU A 399 -21.60 16.19 -23.02
CA LEU A 399 -21.95 17.61 -23.11
C LEU A 399 -23.40 17.73 -23.60
N ASN A 400 -24.37 17.60 -22.69
CA ASN A 400 -25.79 17.84 -22.99
C ASN A 400 -26.13 19.33 -23.12
#